data_AF-A0A9N9V990-F1
#
_entry.id   AF-A0A9N9V990-F1
#
_cell.length_a   1.000
_cell.length_b   1.000
_cell.length_c   1.000
_cell.angle_alpha   90.00
_cell.angle_beta   90.00
_cell.angle_gamma   90.00
#
_symmetry.space_group_name_H-M   'P 1'
#
loop_
_entity.id
_entity.type
_entity.pdbx_description
1 polymer ?
#
loop_
_entity_poly.entity_id
_entity_poly.type
_entity_poly.pdbx_seq_one_letter_code
_entity_poly.pdbx_strand_id
1 'polypeptide(L)'
;ASLGALEGGWPPFTSHIAFELFRHASTPAPSSPSTASSSPTSWISSLFTRSGSSSAASGIGRKKTPDLSPAERQKLDGYYVRVRFNDKPVTIPACKTPGNHLEGDQSFCTLATFKAVVDKFTPENWREECHASGAPAFPSKPEPAGY
;
A
#
# COMPACT_ATOMS: atom_id res chain seq x y z
N ALA A 1 2.41 -15.67 1.64
CA ALA A 1 2.29 -15.51 3.10
C ALA A 1 1.23 -14.44 3.44
N SER A 2 1.52 -13.15 3.67
CA SER A 2 0.52 -12.20 4.24
C SER A 2 -0.62 -11.78 3.30
N LEU A 3 -0.37 -11.67 2.00
CA LEU A 3 -1.40 -11.30 1.02
C LEU A 3 -2.35 -12.44 0.66
N GLY A 4 -2.09 -13.68 1.11
CA GLY A 4 -2.94 -14.84 0.79
C GLY A 4 -3.05 -15.21 -0.70
N ALA A 5 -2.24 -14.58 -1.56
CA ALA A 5 -2.38 -14.68 -3.02
C ALA A 5 -1.45 -15.71 -3.68
N LEU A 6 -0.51 -16.29 -2.94
CA LEU A 6 0.44 -17.28 -3.47
C LEU A 6 0.16 -18.64 -2.84
N GLU A 7 0.07 -19.65 -3.69
CA GLU A 7 0.02 -21.06 -3.30
C GLU A 7 1.32 -21.50 -2.61
N GLY A 8 1.25 -22.61 -1.87
CA GLY A 8 2.39 -23.15 -1.14
C GLY A 8 3.57 -23.57 -2.03
N GLY A 9 4.75 -23.67 -1.42
CA GLY A 9 5.98 -24.09 -2.09
C GLY A 9 7.14 -23.11 -1.89
N TRP A 10 8.36 -23.58 -2.09
CA TRP A 10 9.54 -22.73 -2.04
C TRP A 10 9.64 -21.92 -3.35
N PRO A 11 9.80 -20.58 -3.29
CA PRO A 11 10.01 -19.79 -4.50
C PRO A 11 11.28 -20.25 -5.23
N PRO A 12 11.24 -20.52 -6.54
CA PRO A 12 12.43 -20.91 -7.29
C PRO A 12 13.45 -19.77 -7.33
N PHE A 13 14.70 -20.08 -7.71
CA PHE A 13 15.69 -19.02 -7.95
C PHE A 13 15.15 -18.00 -8.94
N THR A 14 15.52 -16.73 -8.73
CA THR A 14 15.03 -15.58 -9.53
C THR A 14 13.53 -15.36 -9.50
N SER A 15 12.81 -15.91 -8.52
CA SER A 15 11.40 -15.58 -8.34
C SER A 15 11.21 -14.09 -8.05
N HIS A 16 10.20 -13.47 -8.65
CA HIS A 16 9.88 -12.06 -8.46
C HIS A 16 8.41 -11.82 -8.16
N ILE A 17 8.16 -10.76 -7.40
CA ILE A 17 6.83 -10.22 -7.17
C ILE A 17 6.80 -8.82 -7.75
N ALA A 18 5.83 -8.53 -8.61
CA ALA A 18 5.58 -7.20 -9.12
C ALA A 18 4.27 -6.65 -8.57
N PHE A 19 4.31 -5.39 -8.12
CA PHE A 19 3.15 -4.61 -7.75
C PHE A 19 2.96 -3.52 -8.81
N GLU A 20 1.85 -3.58 -9.52
CA GLU A 20 1.50 -2.64 -10.58
C GLU A 20 0.33 -1.77 -10.12
N LEU A 21 0.50 -0.45 -10.18
CA LEU A 21 -0.54 0.53 -9.85
C LEU A 21 -1.14 1.10 -11.13
N PHE A 22 -2.46 1.05 -11.22
CA PHE A 22 -3.24 1.54 -12.35
C PHE A 22 -4.20 2.63 -11.88
N ARG A 23 -4.58 3.50 -12.82
CA ARG A 23 -5.64 4.48 -12.67
C ARG A 23 -6.69 4.22 -13.74
N HIS A 24 -7.96 4.31 -13.40
CA HIS A 24 -9.04 4.26 -14.37
C HIS A 24 -8.94 5.43 -15.35
N ALA A 25 -9.26 5.20 -16.62
CA ALA A 25 -9.14 6.21 -17.66
C ALA A 25 -10.05 7.44 -17.42
N SER A 26 -11.23 7.22 -16.80
CA SER A 26 -12.15 8.31 -16.46
C SER A 26 -11.73 9.12 -15.23
N THR A 27 -10.75 8.65 -14.45
CA THR A 27 -10.22 9.40 -13.32
C THR A 27 -9.22 10.44 -13.83
N PRO A 28 -9.46 11.75 -13.58
CA PRO A 28 -8.54 12.81 -13.98
C PRO A 28 -7.13 12.53 -13.45
N ALA A 29 -6.11 12.87 -14.24
CA ALA A 29 -4.76 12.78 -13.73
C ALA A 29 -4.62 13.70 -12.51
N PRO A 30 -3.94 13.24 -11.42
CA PRO A 30 -3.56 14.17 -10.38
C PRO A 30 -2.79 15.29 -11.06
N SER A 31 -3.27 16.52 -10.92
CA SER A 31 -2.59 17.70 -11.41
C SER A 31 -1.19 17.67 -10.80
N SER A 32 -0.19 17.38 -11.63
CA SER A 32 1.20 17.58 -11.23
C SER A 32 1.28 19.03 -10.76
N PRO A 33 1.91 19.35 -9.61
CA PRO A 33 2.13 20.73 -9.26
C PRO A 33 2.93 21.34 -10.41
N SER A 34 2.25 22.18 -11.20
CA SER A 34 2.84 22.90 -12.32
C SER A 34 4.05 23.61 -11.75
N THR A 35 5.24 23.16 -12.15
CA THR A 35 6.47 23.85 -11.81
C THR A 35 6.39 25.20 -12.53
N ALA A 36 5.96 26.22 -11.80
CA ALA A 36 6.03 27.59 -12.29
C ALA A 36 7.51 27.86 -12.60
N SER A 37 7.77 28.17 -13.86
CA SER A 37 9.11 28.40 -14.39
C SER A 37 9.83 29.55 -13.66
N SER A 38 11.15 29.37 -13.53
CA SER A 38 12.20 30.39 -13.41
C SER A 38 12.33 31.22 -12.11
N SER A 39 13.17 30.75 -11.19
CA SER A 39 14.09 31.59 -10.40
C SER A 39 15.32 30.76 -9.97
N PRO A 40 16.55 31.14 -10.34
CA PRO A 40 17.73 30.32 -10.11
C PRO A 40 18.39 30.66 -8.77
N THR A 41 17.75 30.35 -7.63
CA THR A 41 18.32 30.63 -6.30
C THR A 41 17.71 29.75 -5.22
N SER A 42 18.06 28.46 -5.12
CA SER A 42 17.90 27.72 -3.84
C SER A 42 18.53 26.33 -3.74
N TRP A 43 19.54 25.99 -4.55
CA TRP A 43 20.29 24.75 -4.32
C TRP A 43 21.15 24.78 -3.03
N ILE A 44 21.31 25.95 -2.44
CA ILE A 44 22.03 26.14 -1.17
C ILE A 44 21.12 25.97 0.06
N SER A 45 19.80 25.97 -0.12
CA SER A 45 18.82 25.89 0.98
C SER A 45 18.56 24.46 1.46
N SER A 46 18.99 23.45 0.70
CA SER A 46 18.88 22.02 1.05
C SER A 46 20.04 21.49 1.91
N LEU A 47 21.07 22.31 2.13
CA LEU A 47 22.28 21.92 2.87
C LEU A 47 22.34 22.46 4.31
N PHE A 48 21.45 23.38 4.71
CA PHE A 48 21.48 24.02 6.04
C PHE A 48 20.31 23.67 6.96
N THR A 49 19.46 22.72 6.60
CA THR A 49 18.33 22.27 7.45
C THR A 49 18.53 20.85 7.95
N ARG A 50 19.65 20.63 8.64
CA ARG A 50 19.84 19.48 9.54
C ARG A 50 19.76 19.98 10.98
N SER A 51 18.54 20.10 11.49
CA SER A 51 18.27 20.04 12.92
C SER A 51 16.82 19.59 13.17
N GLY A 52 16.69 18.44 13.83
CA GLY A 52 15.54 17.92 14.57
C GLY A 52 14.14 18.44 14.25
N SER A 53 13.44 17.74 13.35
CA SER A 53 12.00 17.52 13.46
C SER A 53 11.62 16.39 12.48
N SER A 54 11.29 15.22 13.00
CA SER A 54 10.73 14.09 12.25
C SER A 54 9.26 14.35 11.87
N SER A 55 8.96 15.50 11.28
CA SER A 55 7.63 15.86 10.76
C SER A 55 7.61 15.87 9.22
N ALA A 56 8.40 15.00 8.59
CA ALA A 56 8.31 14.73 7.16
C ALA A 56 7.04 13.91 6.89
N ALA A 57 5.93 14.63 6.70
CA ALA A 57 4.65 14.17 6.17
C ALA A 57 4.08 12.88 6.77
N SER A 58 3.15 13.01 7.73
CA SER A 58 2.13 12.00 8.00
C SER A 58 1.24 11.81 6.76
N GLY A 59 1.78 11.20 5.71
CA GLY A 59 1.05 10.90 4.49
C GLY A 59 0.08 9.73 4.70
N ILE A 60 -0.93 9.65 3.83
CA ILE A 60 -1.95 8.59 3.77
C ILE A 60 -1.39 7.16 3.85
N GLY A 61 -0.12 6.96 3.47
CA GLY A 61 0.55 5.66 3.46
C GLY A 61 0.77 5.05 4.85
N ARG A 62 1.06 5.86 5.89
CA ARG A 62 1.30 5.35 7.26
C ARG A 62 0.04 5.28 8.10
N LYS A 63 -1.02 5.99 7.71
CA LYS A 63 -2.29 6.05 8.42
C LYS A 63 -3.15 4.84 8.06
N LYS A 64 -3.69 4.12 9.05
CA LYS A 64 -4.58 2.98 8.80
C LYS A 64 -5.87 3.42 8.11
N THR A 65 -6.43 2.53 7.29
CA THR A 65 -7.70 2.68 6.59
C THR A 65 -8.85 3.20 7.48
N PRO A 66 -9.10 2.65 8.68
CA PRO A 66 -10.13 3.18 9.58
C PRO A 66 -9.92 4.66 9.94
N ASP A 67 -8.67 5.10 10.08
CA ASP A 67 -8.36 6.45 10.54
C ASP A 67 -8.43 7.49 9.42
N LEU A 68 -8.45 7.08 8.15
CA LEU A 68 -8.50 7.98 7.01
C LEU A 68 -9.75 8.87 7.04
N SER A 69 -9.53 10.18 6.84
CA SER A 69 -10.61 11.15 6.62
C SER A 69 -11.34 10.88 5.30
N PRO A 70 -12.57 11.38 5.12
CA PRO A 70 -13.32 11.19 3.88
C PRO A 70 -12.56 11.64 2.63
N ALA A 71 -11.89 12.80 2.70
CA ALA A 71 -11.07 13.33 1.61
C ALA A 71 -9.83 12.46 1.32
N GLU A 72 -9.25 11.80 2.32
CA GLU A 72 -8.15 10.86 2.12
C GLU A 72 -8.63 9.57 1.47
N ARG A 73 -9.77 9.02 1.90
CA ARG A 73 -10.37 7.82 1.30
C ARG A 73 -10.67 8.03 -0.17
N GLN A 74 -11.22 9.20 -0.54
CA GLN A 74 -11.53 9.55 -1.91
C GLN A 74 -10.30 9.58 -2.84
N LYS A 75 -9.09 9.80 -2.31
CA LYS A 75 -7.84 9.75 -3.11
C LYS A 75 -7.50 8.34 -3.57
N LEU A 76 -8.09 7.31 -2.99
CA LEU A 76 -7.90 5.91 -3.36
C LEU A 76 -8.84 5.47 -4.50
N ASP A 77 -9.90 6.24 -4.75
CA ASP A 77 -10.94 5.90 -5.72
C ASP A 77 -10.41 5.95 -7.16
N GLY A 78 -10.84 4.98 -7.98
CA GLY A 78 -10.40 4.86 -9.38
C GLY A 78 -8.95 4.39 -9.54
N TYR A 79 -8.29 3.97 -8.46
CA TYR A 79 -6.99 3.30 -8.53
C TYR A 79 -7.12 1.81 -8.28
N TYR A 80 -6.29 1.04 -8.97
CA TYR A 80 -6.27 -0.41 -8.89
C TYR A 80 -4.85 -0.93 -8.75
N VAL A 81 -4.69 -2.05 -8.06
CA VAL A 81 -3.43 -2.75 -7.88
C VAL A 81 -3.55 -4.14 -8.48
N ARG A 82 -2.56 -4.51 -9.31
CA ARG A 82 -2.37 -5.91 -9.74
C ARG A 82 -1.08 -6.43 -9.15
N VAL A 83 -1.16 -7.63 -8.58
CA VAL A 83 0.02 -8.35 -8.05
C VAL A 83 0.35 -9.47 -9.02
N ARG A 84 1.63 -9.62 -9.35
CA ARG A 84 2.12 -10.72 -10.20
C ARG A 84 3.22 -11.47 -9.48
N PHE A 85 3.18 -12.79 -9.56
CA PHE A 85 4.27 -13.67 -9.14
C PHE A 85 4.82 -14.40 -10.36
N ASN A 86 6.11 -14.23 -10.63
CA ASN A 86 6.77 -14.77 -11.84
C ASN A 86 5.95 -14.46 -13.11
N ASP A 87 5.61 -13.18 -13.27
CA ASP A 87 4.84 -12.63 -14.37
C ASP A 87 3.39 -13.10 -14.51
N LYS A 88 2.90 -13.97 -13.63
CA LYS A 88 1.50 -14.42 -13.61
C LYS A 88 0.69 -13.60 -12.61
N PRO A 89 -0.46 -13.02 -13.00
CA PRO A 89 -1.35 -12.36 -12.06
C PRO A 89 -1.79 -13.31 -10.93
N VAL A 90 -1.81 -12.79 -9.71
CA VAL A 90 -2.31 -13.50 -8.53
C VAL A 90 -3.41 -12.69 -7.87
N THR A 91 -4.44 -13.38 -7.36
CA THR A 91 -5.63 -12.73 -6.79
C THR A 91 -5.61 -12.80 -5.27
N ILE A 92 -5.58 -11.64 -4.63
CA ILE A 92 -5.73 -11.51 -3.17
C ILE A 92 -7.18 -11.89 -2.80
N PRO A 93 -7.41 -12.75 -1.78
CA PRO A 93 -8.74 -13.21 -1.40
C PRO A 93 -9.79 -12.10 -1.21
N ALA A 94 -9.48 -11.02 -0.49
CA ALA A 94 -10.42 -9.90 -0.29
C ALA A 94 -10.83 -9.20 -1.58
N CYS A 95 -10.00 -9.25 -2.62
CA CYS A 95 -10.27 -8.60 -3.89
C CYS A 95 -11.30 -9.38 -4.73
N LYS A 96 -11.60 -10.65 -4.41
CA LYS A 96 -12.60 -11.46 -5.13
C LYS A 96 -14.04 -10.97 -4.92
N THR A 97 -14.30 -10.26 -3.82
CA THR A 97 -15.63 -9.73 -3.51
C THR A 97 -16.06 -8.70 -4.57
N PRO A 98 -17.30 -8.75 -5.09
CA PRO A 98 -17.81 -7.72 -5.99
C PRO A 98 -17.64 -6.31 -5.39
N GLY A 99 -17.14 -5.37 -6.20
CA GLY A 99 -16.83 -4.00 -5.76
C GLY A 99 -15.40 -3.82 -5.20
N ASN A 100 -14.67 -4.89 -4.92
CA ASN A 100 -13.27 -4.83 -4.47
C ASN A 100 -12.23 -5.00 -5.59
N HIS A 101 -12.69 -5.05 -6.85
CA HIS A 101 -11.86 -5.20 -8.04
C HIS A 101 -12.48 -4.46 -9.22
N LEU A 102 -11.71 -4.34 -10.31
CA LEU A 102 -12.21 -3.85 -11.60
C LEU A 102 -13.29 -4.79 -12.14
N GLU A 103 -14.41 -4.24 -12.61
CA GLU A 103 -15.50 -5.06 -13.16
C GLU A 103 -15.01 -5.98 -14.28
N GLY A 104 -15.29 -7.27 -14.15
CA GLY A 104 -14.87 -8.30 -15.10
C GLY A 104 -13.46 -8.85 -14.92
N ASP A 105 -12.62 -8.26 -14.04
CA ASP A 105 -11.25 -8.75 -13.80
C ASP A 105 -10.83 -8.66 -12.31
N GLN A 106 -10.83 -9.81 -11.63
CA GLN A 106 -10.44 -9.94 -10.23
C GLN A 106 -8.92 -9.74 -9.98
N SER A 107 -8.09 -9.71 -11.02
CA SER A 107 -6.66 -9.45 -10.86
C SER A 107 -6.35 -7.98 -10.55
N PHE A 108 -7.27 -7.07 -10.87
CA PHE A 108 -7.16 -5.65 -10.56
C PHE A 108 -7.93 -5.33 -9.29
N CYS A 109 -7.28 -5.46 -8.12
CA CYS A 109 -7.88 -5.09 -6.84
C CYS A 109 -8.05 -3.58 -6.72
N THR A 110 -9.12 -3.08 -6.10
CA THR A 110 -9.20 -1.64 -5.80
C THR A 110 -8.10 -1.25 -4.81
N LEU A 111 -7.55 -0.04 -4.96
CA LEU A 111 -6.49 0.43 -4.05
C LEU A 111 -6.99 0.54 -2.60
N ALA A 112 -8.28 0.88 -2.40
CA ALA A 112 -8.92 0.91 -1.09
C ALA A 112 -8.92 -0.46 -0.42
N THR A 113 -9.33 -1.52 -1.13
CA THR A 113 -9.32 -2.89 -0.59
C THR A 113 -7.89 -3.37 -0.36
N PHE A 114 -6.99 -3.15 -1.32
CA PHE A 114 -5.58 -3.52 -1.16
C PHE A 114 -4.96 -2.89 0.09
N LYS A 115 -5.19 -1.58 0.31
CA LYS A 115 -4.73 -0.89 1.51
C LYS A 115 -5.33 -1.48 2.78
N ALA A 116 -6.63 -1.74 2.82
CA ALA A 116 -7.29 -2.31 3.99
C ALA A 116 -6.71 -3.68 4.40
N VAL A 117 -6.35 -4.51 3.42
CA VAL A 117 -5.69 -5.81 3.65
C VAL A 117 -4.27 -5.61 4.17
N VAL A 118 -3.48 -4.76 3.50
CA VAL A 118 -2.07 -4.50 3.87
C VAL A 118 -1.96 -3.87 5.27
N ASP A 119 -2.91 -3.01 5.62
CA ASP A 119 -2.97 -2.36 6.92
C ASP A 119 -3.14 -3.36 8.08
N LYS A 120 -3.65 -4.57 7.85
CA LYS A 120 -3.83 -5.57 8.91
C LYS A 120 -2.53 -6.20 9.39
N PHE A 121 -1.52 -6.26 8.54
CA PHE A 121 -0.24 -6.90 8.86
C PHE A 121 0.97 -5.96 8.78
N THR A 122 0.75 -4.70 8.42
CA THR A 122 1.82 -3.68 8.41
C THR A 122 1.96 -3.10 9.83
N PRO A 123 3.11 -3.22 10.50
CA PRO A 123 3.29 -2.66 11.84
C PRO A 123 3.29 -1.13 11.81
N GLU A 124 2.77 -0.51 12.88
CA GLU A 124 2.87 0.93 13.11
C GLU A 124 4.30 1.26 13.58
N ASN A 125 4.76 0.50 14.57
CA ASN A 125 6.05 0.65 15.21
C ASN A 125 6.68 -0.72 15.46
N TRP A 126 7.30 -1.28 14.41
CA TRP A 126 7.94 -2.60 14.47
C TRP A 126 8.95 -2.73 15.61
N ARG A 127 9.63 -1.65 16.00
CA ARG A 127 10.63 -1.70 17.08
C ARG A 127 9.95 -2.01 18.40
N GLU A 128 8.90 -1.26 18.75
CA GLU A 128 8.14 -1.49 19.98
C GLU A 128 7.38 -2.82 19.93
N GLU A 129 6.74 -3.12 18.81
CA GLU A 129 5.97 -4.35 18.61
C GLU A 129 6.85 -5.61 18.75
N CYS A 130 8.13 -5.57 18.31
CA CYS A 130 9.08 -6.67 18.51
C CYS A 130 9.72 -6.71 19.90
N HIS A 131 9.76 -5.58 20.64
CA HIS A 131 10.30 -5.55 22.01
C HIS A 131 9.30 -6.06 23.06
N ALA A 132 8.01 -6.18 22.72
CA ALA A 132 6.99 -6.70 23.62
C ALA A 132 7.25 -8.18 23.99
N SER A 133 7.89 -8.42 25.13
CA SER A 133 8.14 -9.76 25.64
C SER A 133 6.93 -10.30 26.40
N GLY A 134 6.47 -11.51 26.08
CA GLY A 134 5.55 -12.29 26.94
C GLY A 134 4.17 -12.60 26.35
N ALA A 135 3.79 -12.01 25.21
CA ALA A 135 2.61 -12.44 24.47
C ALA A 135 2.93 -13.68 23.62
N PRO A 136 1.97 -14.61 23.40
CA PRO A 136 2.13 -15.69 22.43
C PRO A 136 2.44 -15.14 21.03
N ALA A 137 3.35 -15.80 20.31
CA ALA A 137 3.72 -15.40 18.94
C ALA A 137 2.57 -15.56 17.92
N PHE A 138 1.55 -16.34 18.26
CA PHE A 138 0.36 -16.54 17.45
C PHE A 138 -0.85 -15.87 18.11
N PRO A 139 -1.71 -15.20 17.33
CA PRO A 139 -2.93 -14.59 17.84
C PRO A 139 -3.89 -15.66 18.36
N SER A 140 -4.72 -15.29 19.34
CA SER A 140 -5.75 -16.18 19.92
C SER A 140 -6.90 -16.49 18.95
N LYS A 141 -7.08 -15.64 17.93
CA LYS A 141 -8.05 -15.83 16.85
C LYS A 141 -7.30 -16.06 15.54
N PRO A 142 -7.76 -16.98 14.68
CA PRO A 142 -7.19 -17.15 13.35
C PRO A 142 -7.31 -15.86 12.52
N GLU A 143 -6.20 -15.44 11.92
CA GLU A 143 -6.14 -14.29 11.03
C GLU A 143 -5.73 -14.79 9.63
N PRO A 144 -6.70 -15.15 8.77
CA PRO A 144 -6.39 -15.69 7.46
C PRO A 144 -5.76 -14.62 6.56
N ALA A 145 -4.70 -15.00 5.85
CA ALA A 145 -3.97 -14.09 4.98
C ALA A 145 -4.85 -13.55 3.83
N GLY A 146 -4.66 -12.27 3.51
CA GLY A 146 -5.35 -11.63 2.38
C GLY A 146 -6.80 -11.23 2.63
N TYR A 147 -7.26 -11.24 3.89
CA TYR A 147 -8.60 -10.80 4.31
C TYR A 147 -8.55 -9.54 5.14
#